data_AF-A0A2I0QWT3-F1
#
_entry.id   AF-A0A2I0QWT3-F1
#
_cell.length_a   1.000
_cell.length_b   1.000
_cell.length_c   1.000
_cell.angle_alpha   90.00
_cell.angle_beta   90.00
_cell.angle_gamma   90.00
#
_symmetry.space_group_name_H-M   'P 1'
#
loop_
_entity.id
_entity.type
_entity.pdbx_description
1 polymer ?
#
loop_
_entity_poly.entity_id
_entity_poly.type
_entity_poly.pdbx_seq_one_letter_code
_entity_poly.pdbx_strand_id
1 'polypeptide(L)'
;MGKISLVSIILLFLIVGCSQQPDIDISSTIGKSEDYFRQLEEIETTASAFDGKKDVKFRIMVEGTPTEEEANILFNEILDRFKEYSNHQEIWAYYNGYFNIKNYDDGIIYEATKVIDEELKVVSK
;
A
#
# COMPACT_ATOMS: atom_id res chain seq x y z
N MET A 1 -52.52 28.84 -26.07
CA MET A 1 -52.56 27.54 -25.36
C MET A 1 -51.66 26.58 -26.14
N GLY A 2 -50.61 25.95 -25.65
CA GLY A 2 -49.88 25.99 -24.39
C GLY A 2 -48.44 25.59 -24.68
N LYS A 3 -47.49 26.13 -23.92
CA LYS A 3 -46.04 25.91 -24.05
C LYS A 3 -45.72 24.47 -23.63
N ILE A 4 -45.16 23.65 -24.52
CA ILE A 4 -44.59 22.36 -24.12
C ILE A 4 -43.23 22.66 -23.49
N SER A 5 -43.21 22.64 -22.16
CA SER A 5 -42.04 22.90 -21.34
C SER A 5 -41.04 21.77 -21.52
N LEU A 6 -39.82 22.08 -21.97
CA LEU A 6 -38.63 21.26 -21.71
C LEU A 6 -38.52 21.11 -20.19
N VAL A 7 -38.92 19.98 -19.64
CA VAL A 7 -38.56 19.61 -18.27
C VAL A 7 -37.66 18.40 -18.36
N SER A 8 -36.38 18.70 -18.22
CA SER A 8 -35.25 17.85 -17.96
C SER A 8 -35.60 16.59 -17.17
N ILE A 9 -35.57 15.44 -17.82
CA ILE A 9 -35.42 14.14 -17.15
C ILE A 9 -33.90 13.90 -17.09
N ILE A 10 -33.25 14.60 -16.15
CA ILE A 10 -31.91 14.20 -15.70
C ILE A 10 -32.18 13.16 -14.62
N LEU A 11 -32.02 11.87 -14.98
CA LEU A 11 -31.87 10.80 -14.01
C LEU A 11 -30.59 11.09 -13.20
N LEU A 12 -30.75 11.81 -12.10
CA LEU A 12 -29.79 11.82 -11.00
C LEU A 12 -29.82 10.41 -10.38
N PHE A 13 -29.06 9.49 -10.95
CA PHE A 13 -28.56 8.33 -10.22
C PHE A 13 -27.61 8.85 -9.15
N LEU A 14 -28.17 9.26 -8.01
CA LEU A 14 -27.43 9.40 -6.77
C LEU A 14 -27.06 7.98 -6.34
N ILE A 15 -25.98 7.46 -6.89
CA ILE A 15 -25.31 6.29 -6.33
C ILE A 15 -24.72 6.80 -5.02
N VAL A 16 -25.51 6.74 -3.95
CA VAL A 16 -24.99 6.85 -2.59
C VAL A 16 -24.16 5.58 -2.41
N GLY A 17 -22.91 5.64 -2.83
CA GLY A 17 -21.94 4.60 -2.54
C GLY A 17 -21.81 4.55 -1.02
N CYS A 18 -22.50 3.61 -0.41
CA CYS A 18 -22.24 3.24 0.96
C CYS A 18 -20.77 2.78 0.97
N SER A 19 -19.85 3.62 1.44
CA SER A 19 -18.43 3.33 1.50
C SER A 19 -18.17 2.35 2.64
N GLN A 20 -18.69 1.13 2.50
CA GLN A 20 -18.29 0.06 3.38
C GLN A 20 -16.83 -0.25 3.04
N GLN A 21 -15.95 -0.11 4.03
CA GLN A 21 -14.56 -0.50 3.89
C GLN A 21 -14.54 -1.95 3.36
N PRO A 22 -13.82 -2.23 2.27
CA PRO A 22 -13.77 -3.57 1.69
C PRO A 22 -13.33 -4.56 2.76
N ASP A 23 -13.82 -5.80 2.64
CA ASP A 23 -13.51 -6.91 3.55
C ASP A 23 -12.06 -7.40 3.30
N ILE A 24 -11.10 -6.55 3.65
CA ILE A 24 -9.66 -6.82 3.56
C ILE A 24 -9.21 -7.36 4.91
N ASP A 25 -8.81 -8.63 4.94
CA ASP A 25 -8.04 -9.19 6.05
C ASP A 25 -6.59 -8.66 5.99
N ILE A 26 -6.41 -7.46 6.54
CA ILE A 26 -5.12 -6.77 6.51
C ILE A 26 -4.04 -7.50 7.31
N SER A 27 -4.42 -8.16 8.41
CA SER A 27 -3.51 -8.96 9.23
C SER A 27 -2.96 -10.14 8.43
N SER A 28 -3.82 -10.87 7.73
CA SER A 28 -3.42 -11.97 6.85
C SER A 28 -2.58 -11.49 5.66
N THR A 29 -2.94 -10.34 5.08
CA THR A 29 -2.17 -9.70 3.99
C THR A 29 -0.74 -9.40 4.42
N ILE A 30 -0.59 -8.72 5.57
CA ILE A 30 0.71 -8.39 6.14
C ILE A 30 1.54 -9.65 6.40
N GLY A 31 0.96 -10.66 7.07
CA GLY A 31 1.67 -11.89 7.39
C GLY A 31 2.18 -12.63 6.16
N LYS A 32 1.36 -12.76 5.11
CA LYS A 32 1.79 -13.38 3.84
C LYS A 32 2.89 -12.59 3.14
N SER A 33 2.81 -11.25 3.16
CA SER A 33 3.87 -10.41 2.62
C SER A 33 5.18 -10.60 3.39
N GLU A 34 5.14 -10.63 4.73
CA GLU A 34 6.33 -10.92 5.54
C GLU A 34 6.95 -12.28 5.22
N ASP A 35 6.11 -13.32 5.08
CA ASP A 35 6.55 -14.67 4.77
C ASP A 35 7.17 -14.79 3.38
N TYR A 36 6.63 -14.06 2.40
CA TYR A 36 7.20 -14.00 1.04
C TYR A 36 8.61 -13.39 1.07
N PHE A 37 8.76 -12.19 1.65
CA PHE A 37 10.04 -11.48 1.64
C PHE A 37 11.13 -12.21 2.44
N ARG A 38 10.76 -12.90 3.53
CA ARG A 38 11.71 -13.70 4.32
C ARG A 38 12.28 -14.91 3.57
N GLN A 39 11.69 -15.30 2.44
CA GLN A 39 12.20 -16.39 1.60
C GLN A 39 13.18 -15.92 0.53
N LEU A 40 13.37 -14.61 0.36
CA LEU A 40 14.32 -14.05 -0.62
C LEU A 40 15.74 -14.04 -0.03
N GLU A 41 16.73 -14.42 -0.84
CA GLU A 41 18.12 -14.64 -0.40
C GLU A 41 18.76 -13.40 0.23
N GLU A 42 18.46 -12.21 -0.27
CA GLU A 42 19.07 -10.94 0.18
C GLU A 42 18.33 -10.30 1.37
N ILE A 43 17.25 -10.92 1.85
CA ILE A 43 16.42 -10.42 2.95
C ILE A 43 16.65 -11.25 4.20
N GLU A 44 17.30 -10.64 5.20
CA GLU A 44 17.54 -11.32 6.48
C GLU A 44 16.27 -11.45 7.31
N THR A 45 15.48 -10.37 7.37
CA THR A 45 14.26 -10.36 8.20
C THR A 45 13.25 -9.32 7.74
N THR A 46 12.03 -9.48 8.23
CA THR A 46 10.89 -8.61 7.99
C THR A 46 10.25 -8.25 9.33
N ALA A 47 9.67 -7.06 9.41
CA ALA A 47 8.88 -6.65 10.56
C ALA A 47 7.76 -5.69 10.12
N SER A 48 6.60 -5.82 10.73
CA SER A 48 5.46 -4.98 10.41
C SER A 48 4.70 -4.51 11.64
N ALA A 49 3.85 -3.50 11.44
CA ALA A 49 2.87 -3.07 12.43
C ALA A 49 1.66 -2.47 11.73
N PHE A 50 0.48 -2.67 12.31
CA PHE A 50 -0.76 -2.04 11.87
C PHE A 50 -1.42 -1.32 13.05
N ASP A 51 -1.89 -0.09 12.82
CA ASP A 51 -2.50 0.75 13.86
C ASP A 51 -3.95 0.35 14.21
N GLY A 52 -4.50 -0.66 13.53
CA GLY A 52 -5.88 -1.09 13.68
C GLY A 52 -6.89 -0.25 12.88
N LYS A 53 -6.42 0.71 12.07
CA LYS A 53 -7.27 1.63 11.31
C LYS A 53 -6.86 1.73 9.84
N LYS A 54 -5.71 2.33 9.57
CA LYS A 54 -5.30 2.71 8.21
C LYS A 54 -3.79 2.66 7.97
N ASP A 55 -2.97 2.76 9.00
CA ASP A 55 -1.52 2.92 8.85
C ASP A 55 -0.83 1.56 8.98
N VAL A 56 -0.24 1.11 7.88
CA VAL A 56 0.59 -0.10 7.80
C VAL A 56 2.05 0.31 7.76
N LYS A 57 2.85 -0.28 8.65
CA LYS A 57 4.30 -0.17 8.66
C LYS A 57 4.89 -1.51 8.21
N PHE A 58 5.86 -1.48 7.30
CA PHE A 58 6.56 -2.68 6.84
C PHE A 58 8.05 -2.39 6.67
N ARG A 59 8.89 -3.19 7.30
CA ARG A 59 10.35 -3.08 7.26
C ARG A 59 10.92 -4.33 6.62
N ILE A 60 11.86 -4.11 5.72
CA ILE A 60 12.76 -5.13 5.20
C ILE A 60 14.16 -4.87 5.78
N MET A 61 14.79 -5.93 6.26
CA MET A 61 16.19 -5.91 6.65
C MET A 61 17.02 -6.67 5.62
N VAL A 62 18.09 -6.04 5.15
CA VAL A 62 18.99 -6.53 4.10
C VAL A 62 20.41 -6.67 4.63
N GLU A 63 21.17 -7.61 4.08
CA GLU A 63 22.58 -7.81 4.44
C GLU A 63 23.47 -6.65 3.97
N GLY A 64 23.24 -6.17 2.75
CA GLY A 64 24.04 -5.12 2.11
C GLY A 64 23.34 -3.76 2.02
N THR A 65 23.94 -2.85 1.25
CA THR A 65 23.37 -1.52 0.96
C THR A 65 22.83 -1.52 -0.46
N PRO A 66 21.50 -1.65 -0.67
CA PRO A 66 20.94 -1.64 -2.00
C PRO A 66 21.13 -0.26 -2.65
N THR A 67 21.24 -0.27 -3.97
CA THR A 67 21.12 0.93 -4.79
C THR A 67 19.71 1.52 -4.69
N GLU A 68 19.56 2.77 -5.11
CA GLU A 68 18.24 3.41 -5.14
C GLU A 68 17.27 2.66 -6.07
N GLU A 69 17.76 2.09 -7.17
CA GLU A 69 16.96 1.28 -8.09
C GLU A 69 16.45 0.00 -7.44
N GLU A 70 17.32 -0.75 -6.75
CA GLU A 70 16.95 -1.96 -6.01
C GLU A 70 15.97 -1.64 -4.88
N ALA A 71 16.17 -0.53 -4.17
CA ALA A 71 15.24 -0.06 -3.15
C ALA A 71 13.84 0.24 -3.72
N ASN A 72 13.78 0.93 -4.88
CA ASN A 72 12.53 1.18 -5.57
C ASN A 72 11.83 -0.12 -6.01
N ILE A 73 12.58 -1.10 -6.52
CA ILE A 73 12.05 -2.42 -6.89
C ILE A 73 11.44 -3.09 -5.66
N LEU A 74 12.16 -3.14 -4.54
CA LEU A 74 11.67 -3.74 -3.29
C LEU A 74 10.40 -3.06 -2.76
N PHE A 75 10.33 -1.71 -2.79
CA PHE A 75 9.14 -1.01 -2.34
C PHE A 75 7.93 -1.26 -3.24
N ASN A 76 8.11 -1.31 -4.57
CA ASN A 76 7.03 -1.66 -5.47
C ASN A 76 6.59 -3.11 -5.29
N GLU A 77 7.54 -4.02 -5.06
CA GLU A 77 7.22 -5.42 -4.77
C GLU A 77 6.39 -5.54 -3.48
N ILE A 78 6.68 -4.75 -2.43
CA ILE A 78 5.83 -4.68 -1.23
C ILE A 78 4.41 -4.27 -1.62
N LEU A 79 4.25 -3.20 -2.40
CA LEU A 79 2.93 -2.73 -2.84
C LEU A 79 2.17 -3.81 -3.60
N ASP A 80 2.84 -4.56 -4.45
CA ASP A 80 2.24 -5.59 -5.30
C ASP A 80 1.89 -6.86 -4.51
N ARG A 81 2.75 -7.30 -3.59
CA ARG A 81 2.40 -8.41 -2.66
C ARG A 81 1.17 -8.09 -1.83
N PHE A 82 1.03 -6.84 -1.36
CA PHE A 82 -0.17 -6.43 -0.62
C PHE A 82 -1.43 -6.46 -1.49
N LYS A 83 -1.37 -6.02 -2.76
CA LYS A 83 -2.50 -6.12 -3.70
C LYS A 83 -2.88 -7.58 -3.94
N GLU A 84 -1.89 -8.44 -4.14
CA GLU A 84 -2.10 -9.87 -4.39
C GLU A 84 -2.71 -10.56 -3.17
N TYR A 85 -2.08 -10.45 -2.00
CA TYR A 85 -2.48 -11.21 -0.82
C TYR A 85 -3.74 -10.69 -0.12
N SER A 86 -4.10 -9.42 -0.36
CA SER A 86 -5.41 -8.91 0.03
C SER A 86 -6.52 -9.35 -0.91
N ASN A 87 -6.21 -9.77 -2.14
CA ASN A 87 -7.16 -9.91 -3.24
C ASN A 87 -7.88 -8.59 -3.61
N HIS A 88 -7.26 -7.44 -3.32
CA HIS A 88 -7.80 -6.12 -3.61
C HIS A 88 -6.76 -5.21 -4.28
N GLN A 89 -6.94 -4.97 -5.58
CA GLN A 89 -6.04 -4.11 -6.38
C GLN A 89 -5.97 -2.67 -5.85
N GLU A 90 -7.05 -2.20 -5.22
CA GLU A 90 -7.19 -0.85 -4.69
C GLU A 90 -6.90 -0.77 -3.18
N ILE A 91 -6.18 -1.73 -2.58
CA ILE A 91 -5.87 -1.71 -1.14
C ILE A 91 -5.29 -0.36 -0.67
N TRP A 92 -4.47 0.28 -1.49
CA TRP A 92 -3.85 1.59 -1.19
C TRP A 92 -4.77 2.80 -1.34
N ALA A 93 -6.05 2.59 -1.69
CA ALA A 93 -7.12 3.59 -1.53
C ALA A 93 -7.71 3.59 -0.10
N TYR A 94 -7.39 2.58 0.71
CA TYR A 94 -7.93 2.39 2.06
C TYR A 94 -6.86 2.48 3.17
N TYR A 95 -5.61 2.19 2.83
CA TYR A 95 -4.49 2.15 3.78
C TYR A 95 -3.36 3.08 3.35
N ASN A 96 -2.66 3.64 4.34
CA ASN A 96 -1.36 4.28 4.15
C ASN A 96 -0.26 3.27 4.43
N GLY A 97 0.75 3.25 3.57
CA GLY A 97 1.95 2.45 3.72
C GLY A 97 3.16 3.29 4.13
N TYR A 98 3.84 2.88 5.20
CA TYR A 98 5.11 3.45 5.64
C TYR A 98 6.16 2.34 5.66
N PHE A 99 7.12 2.44 4.75
CA PHE A 99 8.08 1.38 4.49
C PHE A 99 9.49 1.85 4.76
N ASN A 100 10.37 0.92 5.15
CA ASN A 100 11.80 1.20 5.22
C ASN A 100 12.63 -0.04 4.92
N ILE A 101 13.80 0.22 4.36
CA ILE A 101 14.87 -0.76 4.18
C ILE A 101 15.99 -0.39 5.16
N LYS A 102 16.48 -1.38 5.89
CA LYS A 102 17.51 -1.22 6.91
C LYS A 102 18.59 -2.31 6.79
N ASN A 103 19.83 -2.00 7.14
CA ASN A 103 20.88 -2.99 7.41
C ASN A 103 21.40 -2.84 8.87
N TYR A 104 22.34 -3.70 9.27
CA TYR A 104 22.96 -3.60 10.61
C TYR A 104 23.85 -2.36 10.77
N ASP A 105 24.56 -1.98 9.71
CA ASP A 105 25.66 -0.99 9.78
C ASP A 105 25.17 0.46 9.75
N ASP A 106 24.26 0.78 8.82
CA ASP A 106 23.80 2.14 8.52
C ASP A 106 22.44 2.47 9.16
N GLY A 107 21.72 1.46 9.66
CA GLY A 107 20.36 1.66 10.12
C GLY A 107 19.40 1.80 8.94
N ILE A 108 18.46 2.75 9.00
CA ILE A 108 17.51 2.96 7.90
C ILE A 108 18.25 3.62 6.74
N ILE A 109 18.27 2.95 5.59
CA ILE A 109 18.95 3.39 4.36
C ILE A 109 17.97 4.10 3.43
N TYR A 110 16.76 3.55 3.32
CA TYR A 110 15.67 4.11 2.53
C TYR A 110 14.36 4.07 3.29
N GLU A 111 13.56 5.10 3.09
CA GLU A 111 12.16 5.15 3.50
C GLU A 111 11.28 5.29 2.27
N ALA A 112 10.10 4.69 2.31
CA ALA A 112 9.07 4.94 1.33
C ALA A 112 7.71 5.17 1.99
N THR A 113 6.91 6.03 1.38
CA THR A 113 5.57 6.37 1.87
C THR A 113 4.57 6.28 0.72
N LYS A 114 3.48 5.54 0.94
CA LYS A 114 2.31 5.46 0.06
C LYS A 114 1.10 5.94 0.84
N VAL A 115 0.76 7.23 0.73
CA VAL A 115 -0.47 7.79 1.31
C VAL A 115 -1.62 7.58 0.32
N ILE A 116 -2.85 7.51 0.83
CA ILE A 116 -4.08 7.47 0.03
C ILE A 116 -4.07 8.64 -0.96
N ASP A 117 -4.43 8.35 -2.22
CA ASP A 117 -4.43 9.31 -3.34
C ASP A 117 -3.08 9.93 -3.73
N GLU A 118 -1.97 9.49 -3.12
CA GLU A 118 -0.62 9.94 -3.48
C GLU A 118 0.20 8.83 -4.17
N GLU A 119 1.13 9.19 -5.02
CA GLU A 119 2.12 8.24 -5.56
C GLU A 119 3.10 7.76 -4.46
N LEU A 120 3.75 6.62 -4.69
CA LEU A 120 4.83 6.16 -3.83
C LEU A 120 5.98 7.17 -3.84
N LYS A 121 6.38 7.64 -2.67
CA LYS A 121 7.54 8.53 -2.49
C LYS A 121 8.65 7.78 -1.81
N VAL A 122 9.84 7.76 -2.41
CA VAL A 122 11.03 7.09 -1.88
C VAL A 122 12.09 8.14 -1.52
N VAL A 123 12.74 7.98 -0.38
CA VAL A 123 13.77 8.91 0.13
C VAL A 123 14.94 8.10 0.69
N SER A 124 16.15 8.43 0.25
CA SER A 124 17.41 7.93 0.84
C SER A 124 17.75 8.71 2.13
N LYS A 125 18.39 8.05 3.09
CA LYS A 125 18.76 8.60 4.40
C LYS A 125 20.24 8.78 4.60
#